data_AF-A0A1B9P6G5-F1
#
_entry.id   AF-A0A1B9P6G5-F1
#
_cell.length_a   1.000
_cell.length_b   1.000
_cell.length_c   1.000
_cell.angle_alpha   90.00
_cell.angle_beta   90.00
_cell.angle_gamma   90.00
#
_symmetry.space_group_name_H-M   'P 1'
#
loop_
_entity.id
_entity.type
_entity.pdbx_description
1 polymer ?
#
loop_
_entity_poly.entity_id
_entity_poly.type
_entity_poly.pdbx_seq_one_letter_code
_entity_poly.pdbx_strand_id
1 'polypeptide(L)'
;MKSTNSNIAIIAIAALGAGAISLFPTVSPAFAFAFGAVITGFTVLTINKAPAQSNSNDSADTAPNSDQASTTLYVGNLPYRANESDVKELFAEFGDVFAVRLMKDKRTGKRRGFGFVVVATKDADNVIENLNNNEFDQRTLKVRIANDPKTSGNPNTEEN
;
A
#
# COMPACT_ATOMS: atom_id res chain seq x y z
N MET A 1 -19.45 -1.92 34.51
CA MET A 1 -18.94 -3.18 35.11
C MET A 1 -18.66 -4.14 33.95
N LYS A 2 -17.47 -4.08 33.33
CA LYS A 2 -16.25 -4.87 33.60
C LYS A 2 -16.42 -6.37 33.32
N SER A 3 -16.00 -6.83 32.13
CA SER A 3 -15.62 -8.23 31.86
C SER A 3 -14.18 -8.29 31.32
N THR A 4 -13.26 -7.98 32.22
CA THR A 4 -12.01 -8.69 32.49
C THR A 4 -11.76 -10.01 31.73
N ASN A 5 -10.70 -9.98 30.90
CA ASN A 5 -9.59 -10.95 30.79
C ASN A 5 -9.65 -12.11 29.78
N SER A 6 -9.32 -11.78 28.53
CA SER A 6 -8.91 -12.74 27.48
C SER A 6 -7.48 -13.32 27.66
N ASN A 7 -6.77 -12.97 28.75
CA ASN A 7 -5.36 -13.33 28.95
C ASN A 7 -5.13 -14.64 29.73
N ILE A 8 -6.18 -15.25 30.29
CA ILE A 8 -6.04 -16.49 31.08
C ILE A 8 -6.06 -17.73 30.18
N ALA A 9 -6.77 -17.69 29.04
CA ALA A 9 -6.90 -18.83 28.14
C ALA A 9 -5.56 -19.24 27.48
N ILE A 10 -4.64 -18.30 27.28
CA ILE A 10 -3.35 -18.56 26.62
C ILE A 10 -2.40 -19.37 27.53
N ILE A 11 -2.49 -19.19 28.85
CA ILE A 11 -1.55 -19.84 29.80
C ILE A 11 -1.86 -21.34 29.96
N ALA A 12 -3.12 -21.76 29.81
CA ALA A 12 -3.51 -23.16 29.96
C ALA A 12 -2.99 -24.08 28.83
N ILE A 13 -2.72 -23.54 27.64
CA ILE A 13 -2.32 -24.35 26.46
C ILE A 13 -0.81 -24.70 26.51
N ALA A 14 0.02 -23.90 27.18
CA ALA A 14 1.46 -24.16 27.27
C ALA A 14 1.82 -25.33 28.22
N ALA A 15 0.98 -25.62 29.22
CA ALA A 15 1.31 -26.60 30.27
C ALA A 15 1.17 -28.08 29.83
N LEU A 16 0.42 -28.36 28.75
CA LEU A 16 0.24 -29.74 28.26
C LEU A 16 1.32 -30.19 27.26
N GLY A 17 2.14 -29.27 26.74
CA GLY A 17 3.22 -29.60 25.79
C GLY A 17 4.48 -30.17 26.45
N ALA A 18 4.75 -29.83 27.72
CA ALA A 18 5.97 -30.25 28.40
C ALA A 18 5.93 -31.70 28.93
N GLY A 19 4.74 -32.29 29.12
CA GLY A 19 4.59 -33.64 29.67
C GLY A 19 4.83 -34.78 28.67
N ALA A 20 4.71 -34.53 27.36
CA ALA A 20 4.86 -35.56 26.33
C ALA A 20 6.32 -35.73 25.83
N ILE A 21 7.18 -34.73 26.06
CA ILE A 21 8.58 -34.76 25.59
C ILE A 21 9.46 -35.68 26.45
N SER A 22 9.08 -35.94 27.71
CA SER A 22 9.88 -36.73 28.65
C SER A 22 9.69 -38.25 28.53
N LEU A 23 8.72 -38.74 27.74
CA LEU A 23 8.48 -40.19 27.55
C LEU A 23 9.03 -40.76 26.23
N PHE A 24 9.55 -39.93 25.32
CA PHE A 24 10.09 -40.38 24.02
C PHE A 24 11.50 -39.81 23.78
N PRO A 25 12.57 -40.45 24.31
CA PRO A 25 13.92 -39.88 24.28
C PRO A 25 14.58 -39.84 22.90
N THR A 26 13.96 -40.37 21.83
CA THR A 26 14.54 -40.38 20.49
C THR A 26 13.48 -40.23 19.39
N VAL A 27 12.98 -39.02 19.19
CA VAL A 27 12.34 -38.65 17.91
C VAL A 27 13.45 -38.43 16.88
N SER A 28 13.59 -39.34 15.91
CA SER A 28 14.53 -39.17 14.80
C SER A 28 14.21 -37.87 14.03
N PRO A 29 15.21 -37.14 13.51
CA PRO A 29 15.00 -35.92 12.72
C PRO A 29 13.98 -36.09 11.57
N ALA A 30 13.85 -37.30 11.02
CA ALA A 30 12.84 -37.63 10.01
C ALA A 30 11.39 -37.56 10.54
N PHE A 31 11.15 -38.01 11.78
CA PHE A 31 9.82 -37.90 12.41
C PHE A 31 9.50 -36.45 12.78
N ALA A 32 10.50 -35.66 13.23
CA ALA A 32 10.31 -34.23 13.47
C ALA A 32 9.90 -33.48 12.19
N PHE A 33 10.50 -33.81 11.04
CA PHE A 33 10.12 -33.24 9.74
C PHE A 33 8.72 -33.68 9.30
N ALA A 34 8.35 -34.95 9.49
CA ALA A 34 7.05 -35.47 9.09
C ALA A 34 5.90 -34.85 9.91
N PHE A 35 6.04 -34.75 11.24
CA PHE A 35 5.04 -34.07 12.07
C PHE A 35 5.05 -32.55 11.84
N GLY A 36 6.23 -31.95 11.63
CA GLY A 36 6.37 -30.53 11.29
C GLY A 36 5.67 -30.16 9.97
N ALA A 37 5.80 -30.98 8.93
CA ALA A 37 5.16 -30.75 7.64
C ALA A 37 3.63 -30.92 7.68
N VAL A 38 3.12 -31.88 8.45
CA VAL A 38 1.67 -32.11 8.58
C VAL A 38 1.00 -31.04 9.45
N ILE A 39 1.64 -30.61 10.55
CA ILE A 39 1.11 -29.53 11.41
C ILE A 39 1.20 -28.17 10.70
N THR A 40 2.29 -27.90 9.95
CA THR A 40 2.42 -26.67 9.13
C THR A 40 1.40 -26.67 7.99
N GLY A 41 1.21 -27.79 7.30
CA GLY A 41 0.21 -27.91 6.23
C GLY A 41 -1.22 -27.67 6.72
N PHE A 42 -1.57 -28.12 7.92
CA PHE A 42 -2.91 -27.93 8.48
C PHE A 42 -3.11 -26.55 9.13
N THR A 43 -2.07 -25.94 9.72
CA THR A 43 -2.15 -24.55 10.23
C THR A 43 -2.17 -23.51 9.10
N VAL A 44 -1.47 -23.74 7.98
CA VAL A 44 -1.47 -22.83 6.80
C VAL A 44 -2.86 -22.70 6.16
N LEU A 45 -3.76 -23.67 6.34
CA LEU A 45 -5.17 -23.54 5.91
C LEU A 45 -6.03 -22.66 6.82
N THR A 46 -5.56 -22.35 8.04
CA THR A 46 -6.32 -21.57 9.05
C THR A 46 -5.75 -20.17 9.31
N ILE A 47 -4.57 -19.84 8.78
CA ILE A 47 -3.93 -18.53 8.94
C ILE A 47 -4.04 -17.75 7.63
N ASN A 48 -5.26 -17.36 7.27
CA ASN A 48 -5.43 -16.36 6.23
C ASN A 48 -5.17 -14.98 6.84
N LYS A 49 -3.89 -14.56 6.94
CA LYS A 49 -3.35 -13.17 6.76
C LYS A 49 -1.87 -13.03 7.21
N ALA A 50 -1.02 -12.62 6.25
CA ALA A 50 0.38 -12.11 6.31
C ALA A 50 1.52 -13.13 6.02
N PRO A 51 2.68 -12.67 5.50
CA PRO A 51 2.93 -12.18 4.14
C PRO A 51 4.00 -13.05 3.43
N ALA A 52 3.68 -13.60 2.25
CA ALA A 52 4.68 -14.26 1.41
C ALA A 52 5.26 -13.25 0.41
N GLN A 53 6.58 -13.11 0.41
CA GLN A 53 7.33 -12.47 -0.67
C GLN A 53 7.21 -13.32 -1.94
N SER A 54 6.35 -12.88 -2.87
CA SER A 54 6.45 -13.21 -4.29
C SER A 54 7.22 -12.09 -4.97
N ASN A 55 8.46 -12.38 -5.36
CA ASN A 55 9.12 -11.67 -6.46
C ASN A 55 8.37 -12.04 -7.75
N SER A 56 7.27 -11.36 -8.04
CA SER A 56 6.80 -11.18 -9.40
C SER A 56 6.96 -9.70 -9.74
N ASN A 57 7.73 -9.46 -10.79
CA ASN A 57 7.61 -8.24 -11.59
C ASN A 57 6.23 -8.26 -12.26
N ASP A 58 5.17 -8.18 -11.48
CA ASP A 58 3.87 -7.77 -11.98
C ASP A 58 3.88 -6.26 -11.89
N SER A 59 4.29 -5.67 -13.02
CA SER A 59 3.78 -4.40 -13.46
C SER A 59 2.29 -4.35 -13.14
N ALA A 60 1.94 -3.74 -12.01
CA ALA A 60 0.65 -3.13 -11.83
C ALA A 60 0.63 -1.92 -12.77
N ASP A 61 0.60 -2.20 -14.07
CA ASP A 61 -0.26 -1.52 -15.00
C ASP A 61 -1.69 -1.80 -14.52
N THR A 62 -2.05 -1.15 -13.42
CA THR A 62 -3.46 -0.88 -13.14
C THR A 62 -3.83 0.11 -14.24
N ALA A 63 -4.16 -0.42 -15.41
CA ALA A 63 -4.99 0.29 -16.35
C ALA A 63 -6.15 0.86 -15.52
N PRO A 64 -6.33 2.18 -15.46
CA PRO A 64 -7.46 2.74 -14.76
C PRO A 64 -8.69 2.14 -15.44
N ASN A 65 -9.55 1.49 -14.67
CA ASN A 65 -10.89 1.10 -15.11
C ASN A 65 -11.47 2.31 -15.86
N SER A 66 -11.57 2.18 -17.18
CA SER A 66 -11.83 3.27 -18.13
C SER A 66 -13.26 3.83 -18.07
N ASP A 67 -14.01 3.48 -17.03
CA ASP A 67 -15.42 3.87 -16.85
C ASP A 67 -15.61 4.88 -15.72
N GLN A 68 -14.55 5.35 -15.08
CA GLN A 68 -14.60 6.44 -14.10
C GLN A 68 -13.74 7.61 -14.60
N ALA A 69 -14.39 8.73 -14.91
CA ALA A 69 -13.71 9.96 -15.30
C ALA A 69 -12.74 10.38 -14.19
N SER A 70 -11.45 10.40 -14.49
CA SER A 70 -10.38 10.81 -13.57
C SER A 70 -9.59 11.96 -14.16
N THR A 71 -9.21 12.92 -13.32
CA THR A 71 -8.39 14.07 -13.70
C THR A 71 -7.05 13.99 -12.98
N THR A 72 -5.97 14.23 -13.71
CA THR A 72 -4.63 14.32 -13.11
C THR A 72 -4.35 15.76 -12.67
N LEU A 73 -3.91 15.92 -11.43
CA LEU A 73 -3.51 17.18 -10.82
C LEU A 73 -1.98 17.22 -10.66
N TYR A 74 -1.39 18.36 -10.99
CA TYR A 74 -0.02 18.71 -10.65
C TYR A 74 0.03 19.30 -9.25
N VAL A 75 0.96 18.82 -8.43
CA VAL A 75 1.19 19.28 -7.06
C VAL A 75 2.63 19.75 -6.93
N GLY A 76 2.83 21.06 -6.78
CA GLY A 76 4.14 21.69 -6.68
C GLY A 76 4.43 22.27 -5.30
N ASN A 77 5.71 22.58 -5.07
CA ASN A 77 6.24 23.14 -3.82
C ASN A 77 6.05 22.23 -2.60
N LEU A 78 5.96 20.92 -2.81
CA LEU A 78 5.90 19.94 -1.73
C LEU A 78 7.21 19.96 -0.91
N PRO A 79 7.14 19.78 0.42
CA PRO A 79 8.31 19.63 1.25
C PRO A 79 9.10 18.40 0.81
N TYR A 80 10.42 18.48 0.86
CA TYR A 80 11.27 17.36 0.46
C TYR A 80 11.09 16.13 1.34
N ARG A 81 10.46 16.27 2.51
CA ARG A 81 10.15 15.16 3.42
C ARG A 81 8.79 14.51 3.15
N ALA A 82 7.92 15.12 2.33
CA ALA A 82 6.62 14.53 1.96
C ALA A 82 6.76 13.18 1.27
N ASN A 83 5.99 12.21 1.74
CA ASN A 83 5.82 10.90 1.14
C ASN A 83 4.53 10.84 0.30
N GLU A 84 4.40 9.79 -0.50
CA GLU A 84 3.19 9.53 -1.28
C GLU A 84 1.97 9.32 -0.36
N SER A 85 2.17 8.68 0.80
CA SER A 85 1.11 8.50 1.81
C SER A 85 0.61 9.83 2.35
N ASP A 86 1.51 10.72 2.78
CA ASP A 86 1.14 12.03 3.34
C ASP A 86 0.34 12.87 2.34
N VAL A 87 0.76 12.85 1.06
CA VAL A 87 0.06 13.55 -0.02
C VAL A 87 -1.28 12.88 -0.32
N LYS A 88 -1.34 11.55 -0.31
CA LYS A 88 -2.60 10.82 -0.51
C LYS A 88 -3.62 11.16 0.58
N GLU A 89 -3.21 11.14 1.84
CA GLU A 89 -4.06 11.44 2.99
C GLU A 89 -4.59 12.88 2.93
N LEU A 90 -3.71 13.85 2.61
CA LEU A 90 -4.11 15.25 2.46
C LEU A 90 -5.14 15.44 1.33
N PHE A 91 -4.95 14.78 0.19
CA PHE A 91 -5.86 14.91 -0.95
C PHE A 91 -7.16 14.12 -0.74
N ALA A 92 -7.12 13.02 0.03
CA ALA A 92 -8.28 12.18 0.35
C ALA A 92 -9.32 12.89 1.24
N GLU A 93 -8.94 13.97 1.93
CA GLU A 93 -9.88 14.80 2.70
C GLU A 93 -10.83 15.61 1.80
N PHE A 94 -10.39 15.93 0.56
CA PHE A 94 -11.13 16.79 -0.36
C PHE A 94 -11.69 16.06 -1.58
N GLY A 95 -11.25 14.83 -1.87
CA GLY A 95 -11.73 14.04 -3.00
C GLY A 95 -11.21 12.61 -3.06
N ASP A 96 -11.77 11.81 -3.96
CA ASP A 96 -11.35 10.42 -4.16
C ASP A 96 -10.02 10.35 -4.94
N VAL A 97 -8.96 9.87 -4.28
CA VAL A 97 -7.61 9.74 -4.87
C VAL A 97 -7.35 8.32 -5.38
N PHE A 98 -7.13 8.20 -6.69
CA PHE A 98 -6.79 6.93 -7.34
C PHE A 98 -5.30 6.60 -7.28
N ALA A 99 -4.44 7.57 -7.58
CA ALA A 99 -2.99 7.36 -7.64
C ALA A 99 -2.21 8.61 -7.24
N VAL A 100 -1.03 8.41 -6.65
CA VAL A 100 -0.09 9.49 -6.30
C VAL A 100 1.29 9.09 -6.81
N ARG A 101 1.98 10.02 -7.46
CA ARG A 101 3.33 9.82 -7.98
C ARG A 101 4.20 11.02 -7.63
N LEU A 102 5.22 10.83 -6.79
CA LEU A 102 6.17 11.90 -6.46
C LEU A 102 7.44 11.81 -7.30
N MET A 103 7.87 12.95 -7.85
CA MET A 103 9.04 13.00 -8.73
C MET A 103 10.33 13.11 -7.91
N LYS A 104 11.23 12.18 -8.18
CA LYS A 104 12.59 12.14 -7.64
C LYS A 104 13.59 12.38 -8.78
N ASP A 105 14.69 13.05 -8.46
CA ASP A 105 15.83 13.18 -9.35
C ASP A 105 16.48 11.80 -9.54
N LYS A 106 16.57 11.32 -10.78
CA LYS A 106 17.12 10.00 -11.11
C LYS A 106 18.62 9.89 -10.82
N ARG A 107 19.35 11.02 -10.82
CA ARG A 107 20.80 11.04 -10.61
C ARG A 107 21.17 11.13 -9.13
N THR A 108 20.43 11.93 -8.36
CA THR A 108 20.75 12.19 -6.94
C THR A 108 19.82 11.48 -5.96
N GLY A 109 18.71 10.89 -6.44
CA GLY A 109 17.66 10.30 -5.60
C GLY A 109 16.85 11.32 -4.79
N LYS A 110 17.23 12.60 -4.82
CA LYS A 110 16.55 13.65 -4.05
C LYS A 110 15.18 13.96 -4.63
N ARG A 111 14.21 14.21 -3.75
CA ARG A 111 12.86 14.61 -4.17
C ARG A 111 12.90 15.98 -4.81
N ARG A 112 12.17 16.16 -5.91
CA ARG A 112 12.12 17.44 -6.63
C ARG A 112 11.11 18.43 -6.03
N GLY A 113 10.33 18.00 -5.04
CA GLY A 113 9.30 18.83 -4.39
C GLY A 113 8.08 19.05 -5.28
N PHE A 114 7.78 18.10 -6.17
CA PHE A 114 6.54 18.10 -6.94
C PHE A 114 6.08 16.67 -7.27
N GLY A 115 4.79 16.55 -7.57
CA GLY A 115 4.03 15.32 -7.69
C GLY A 115 2.93 15.41 -8.76
N PHE A 116 2.39 14.26 -9.12
CA PHE A 116 1.12 14.14 -9.83
C PHE A 116 0.17 13.29 -9.00
N VAL A 117 -1.09 13.69 -8.92
CA VAL A 117 -2.14 13.01 -8.18
C VAL A 117 -3.33 12.80 -9.12
N VAL A 118 -3.82 11.57 -9.22
CA VAL A 118 -5.00 11.23 -10.03
C VAL A 118 -6.20 11.20 -9.09
N VAL A 119 -7.19 12.04 -9.35
CA VAL A 119 -8.43 12.15 -8.57
C VAL A 119 -9.66 11.92 -9.45
N ALA A 120 -10.82 11.70 -8.84
CA ALA A 120 -12.08 11.72 -9.58
C ALA A 120 -12.33 13.10 -10.22
N THR A 121 -12.77 13.13 -11.47
CA THR A 121 -13.00 14.39 -12.21
C THR A 121 -13.99 15.31 -11.50
N LYS A 122 -15.01 14.74 -10.84
CA LYS A 122 -15.99 15.48 -10.02
C LYS A 122 -15.36 16.24 -8.85
N ASP A 123 -14.26 15.75 -8.29
CA ASP A 123 -13.63 16.31 -7.09
C ASP A 123 -12.44 17.21 -7.43
N ALA A 124 -11.97 17.18 -8.68
CA ALA A 124 -10.75 17.88 -9.11
C ALA A 124 -10.78 19.38 -8.82
N ASP A 125 -11.90 20.04 -9.14
CA ASP A 125 -12.06 21.48 -8.92
C ASP A 125 -12.08 21.82 -7.41
N ASN A 126 -12.83 21.04 -6.63
CA ASN A 126 -12.88 21.20 -5.16
C ASN A 126 -11.50 21.03 -4.51
N VAL A 127 -10.76 20.01 -4.94
CA VAL A 127 -9.39 19.75 -4.47
C VAL A 127 -8.47 20.93 -4.81
N ILE A 128 -8.54 21.46 -6.04
CA ILE A 128 -7.74 22.62 -6.45
C ILE A 128 -8.10 23.85 -5.61
N GLU A 129 -9.37 24.16 -5.42
CA GLU A 129 -9.80 25.36 -4.69
C GLU A 129 -9.34 25.37 -3.23
N ASN A 130 -9.36 24.20 -2.56
CA ASN A 130 -9.01 24.09 -1.14
C ASN A 130 -7.50 23.92 -0.88
N LEU A 131 -6.78 23.22 -1.77
CA LEU A 131 -5.35 22.91 -1.57
C LEU A 131 -4.42 23.87 -2.30
N ASN A 132 -4.88 24.57 -3.34
CA ASN A 132 -4.03 25.53 -4.04
C ASN A 132 -3.77 26.75 -3.14
N ASN A 133 -2.49 27.08 -2.96
CA ASN A 133 -2.00 28.08 -2.01
C ASN A 133 -2.21 27.75 -0.52
N ASN A 134 -2.54 26.50 -0.20
CA ASN A 134 -2.60 26.03 1.19
C ASN A 134 -1.17 25.80 1.75
N GLU A 135 -0.97 26.02 3.04
CA GLU A 135 0.31 25.77 3.69
C GLU A 135 0.42 24.33 4.19
N PHE A 136 1.41 23.60 3.67
CA PHE A 136 1.74 22.25 4.10
C PHE A 136 3.22 22.18 4.49
N ASP A 137 3.50 21.86 5.75
CA ASP A 137 4.86 21.77 6.31
C ASP A 137 5.68 23.05 6.03
N GLN A 138 5.08 24.22 6.34
CA GLN A 138 5.66 25.56 6.13
C GLN A 138 5.93 25.91 4.65
N ARG A 139 5.27 25.23 3.71
CA ARG A 139 5.37 25.52 2.28
C ARG A 139 4.00 25.65 1.64
N THR A 140 3.84 26.70 0.85
CA THR A 140 2.61 26.95 0.09
C THR A 140 2.49 26.00 -1.10
N LEU A 141 1.55 25.06 -1.06
CA LEU A 141 1.30 24.13 -2.15
C LEU A 141 0.80 24.85 -3.40
N LYS A 142 1.18 24.33 -4.57
CA LYS A 142 0.66 24.78 -5.86
C LYS A 142 -0.05 23.63 -6.53
N VAL A 143 -1.38 23.67 -6.56
CA VAL A 143 -2.22 22.60 -7.13
C VAL A 143 -2.90 23.13 -8.38
N ARG A 144 -2.79 22.39 -9.50
CA ARG A 144 -3.38 22.76 -10.80
C ARG A 144 -3.75 21.50 -11.57
N ILE A 145 -4.63 21.62 -12.56
CA ILE A 145 -4.82 20.56 -13.55
C ILE A 145 -3.48 20.29 -14.23
N ALA A 146 -3.06 19.02 -14.26
CA ALA A 146 -1.86 18.62 -14.98
C ALA A 146 -2.15 18.60 -16.47
N ASN A 147 -1.20 19.08 -17.26
CA ASN A 147 -1.23 18.78 -18.69
C ASN A 147 -0.94 17.29 -18.84
N ASP A 148 -1.76 16.59 -19.64
CA ASP A 148 -1.55 15.18 -19.90
C ASP A 148 -0.10 14.94 -20.34
N PRO A 149 0.60 13.99 -19.72
CA PRO A 149 1.84 13.51 -20.31
C PRO A 149 1.48 13.05 -21.72
N LYS A 150 2.21 13.51 -22.75
CA LYS A 150 2.02 13.13 -24.17
C LYS A 150 2.32 11.63 -24.43
N THR A 151 1.85 10.73 -23.59
CA THR A 151 2.18 9.31 -23.60
C THR A 151 0.93 8.50 -23.27
N SER A 152 -0.03 8.54 -24.18
CA SER A 152 -0.92 7.42 -24.52
C SER A 152 -1.61 7.74 -25.85
N GLY A 153 -0.84 8.11 -26.87
CA GLY A 153 -1.27 7.86 -28.25
C GLY A 153 -1.19 6.34 -28.43
N ASN A 154 -2.34 5.69 -28.57
CA ASN A 154 -2.42 4.30 -28.99
C ASN A 154 -1.66 4.16 -30.33
N PRO A 155 -0.55 3.40 -30.42
CA PRO A 155 0.16 3.22 -31.69
C PRO A 155 -0.61 2.35 -32.70
N ASN A 156 -1.85 1.93 -32.41
CA ASN A 156 -2.65 1.06 -33.29
C ASN A 156 -3.73 1.81 -34.08
N THR A 157 -3.45 3.00 -34.61
CA THR A 157 -4.18 3.46 -35.80
C THR A 157 -3.53 2.79 -37.00
N GLU A 158 -3.86 1.52 -37.22
CA GLU A 158 -3.63 0.88 -38.51
C GLU A 158 -4.42 1.66 -39.56
N GLU A 159 -3.70 2.19 -40.55
CA GLU A 159 -4.26 2.65 -41.81
C GLU A 159 -5.12 1.55 -42.43
N ASN A 160 -6.32 1.92 -42.87
CA ASN A 160 -6.97 1.28 -44.00
C ASN A 160 -7.53 2.36 -44.91
#